data_AF-A0A2I0A0T0-F1
#
_entry.id   AF-A0A2I0A0T0-F1
#
_cell.length_a   1.000
_cell.length_b   1.000
_cell.length_c   1.000
_cell.angle_alpha   90.00
_cell.angle_beta   90.00
_cell.angle_gamma   90.00
#
_symmetry.space_group_name_H-M   'P 1'
#
loop_
_entity.id
_entity.type
_entity.pdbx_description
1 polymer ?
#
loop_
_entity_poly.entity_id
_entity_poly.type
_entity_poly.pdbx_seq_one_letter_code
_entity_poly.pdbx_strand_id
1 'polypeptide(L)'
;MLIPIDWNVYKEAIKERFGDAAFDDSMYELNTLRQTGTVQKYNNHFDAILTRLNLLKPYAISYYLGGLKEELLGLVRIMKPKSLREAFSLAKMQELILR
;
A
#
# COMPACT_ATOMS: atom_id res chain seq x y z
N MET A 1 -20.06 -8.10 -37.09
CA MET A 1 -20.11 -6.90 -36.21
C MET A 1 -19.35 -7.26 -34.95
N LEU A 2 -18.24 -6.61 -34.64
CA LEU A 2 -17.51 -6.88 -33.38
C LEU A 2 -18.28 -6.19 -32.25
N ILE A 3 -18.75 -6.96 -31.28
CA ILE A 3 -19.37 -6.42 -30.07
C ILE A 3 -18.24 -5.82 -29.24
N PRO A 4 -18.30 -4.53 -28.86
CA PRO A 4 -17.29 -3.95 -27.99
C PRO A 4 -17.33 -4.65 -26.63
N ILE A 5 -16.19 -5.19 -26.22
CA ILE A 5 -16.02 -5.78 -24.88
C ILE A 5 -15.91 -4.64 -23.87
N ASP A 6 -16.66 -4.73 -22.78
CA ASP A 6 -16.54 -3.81 -21.65
C ASP A 6 -15.14 -3.85 -21.03
N TRP A 7 -14.59 -2.70 -20.66
CA TRP A 7 -13.25 -2.60 -20.11
C TRP A 7 -13.04 -3.48 -18.86
N ASN A 8 -14.04 -3.57 -17.98
CA ASN A 8 -13.91 -4.38 -16.76
C ASN A 8 -13.90 -5.87 -17.10
N VAL A 9 -14.73 -6.29 -18.07
CA VAL A 9 -14.72 -7.67 -18.58
C VAL A 9 -13.36 -8.02 -19.18
N TYR A 10 -12.80 -7.15 -20.01
CA TYR A 10 -11.46 -7.36 -20.59
C TYR A 10 -10.37 -7.42 -19.50
N LYS A 11 -10.41 -6.51 -18.53
CA LYS A 11 -9.45 -6.44 -17.43
C LYS A 11 -9.46 -7.71 -16.58
N GLU A 12 -10.63 -8.22 -16.23
CA GLU A 12 -10.74 -9.46 -15.44
C GLU A 12 -10.28 -10.68 -16.25
N ALA A 13 -10.60 -10.77 -17.55
CA ALA A 13 -10.10 -11.85 -18.40
C ALA A 13 -8.56 -11.85 -18.54
N ILE A 14 -7.93 -10.67 -18.60
CA ILE A 14 -6.47 -10.55 -18.60
C ILE A 14 -5.87 -10.99 -17.26
N LYS A 15 -6.48 -10.60 -16.13
CA LYS A 15 -6.04 -11.06 -14.80
C LYS A 15 -6.19 -12.57 -14.64
N GLU A 16 -7.27 -13.17 -15.12
CA GLU A 16 -7.47 -14.62 -15.05
C GLU A 16 -6.44 -15.38 -15.90
N ARG A 17 -6.10 -14.85 -17.08
CA ARG A 17 -5.18 -15.50 -18.01
C ARG A 17 -3.70 -15.36 -17.64
N PHE A 18 -3.31 -14.22 -17.07
CA PHE A 18 -1.91 -13.88 -16.82
C PHE A 18 -1.57 -13.61 -15.36
N GLY A 19 -2.58 -13.47 -14.49
CA GLY A 19 -2.38 -13.31 -13.06
C GLY A 19 -2.04 -14.65 -12.43
N ASP A 20 -1.03 -14.66 -11.57
CA ASP A 20 -0.65 -15.82 -10.78
C ASP A 20 -1.61 -15.96 -9.58
N ALA A 21 -2.86 -16.31 -9.86
CA ALA A 21 -3.96 -16.30 -8.89
C ALA A 21 -3.84 -17.41 -7.83
N ALA A 22 -2.97 -18.41 -8.04
CA ALA A 22 -2.87 -19.56 -7.16
C ALA A 22 -2.26 -19.21 -5.78
N PHE A 23 -1.51 -18.11 -5.66
CA PHE A 23 -0.77 -17.76 -4.44
C PHE A 23 -0.73 -16.26 -4.08
N ASP A 24 -1.53 -15.41 -4.73
CA ASP A 24 -1.56 -13.97 -4.42
C ASP A 24 -2.43 -13.66 -3.18
N ASP A 25 -1.86 -13.83 -1.98
CA ASP A 25 -2.46 -13.34 -0.73
C ASP A 25 -1.94 -11.92 -0.40
N SER A 26 -2.30 -10.97 -1.26
CA SER A 26 -1.95 -9.55 -1.10
C SER A 26 -2.45 -8.97 0.24
N MET A 27 -3.53 -9.51 0.82
CA MET A 27 -4.04 -9.05 2.10
C MET A 27 -3.15 -9.50 3.26
N TYR A 28 -2.70 -10.76 3.26
CA TYR A 28 -1.70 -11.25 4.22
C TYR A 28 -0.37 -10.50 4.06
N GLU A 29 0.07 -10.26 2.83
CA GLU A 29 1.27 -9.47 2.56
C GLU A 29 1.15 -8.06 3.15
N LEU A 30 0.01 -7.39 2.96
CA LEU A 30 -0.26 -6.08 3.56
C LEU A 30 -0.23 -6.13 5.10
N ASN A 31 -0.88 -7.13 5.70
CA ASN A 31 -0.99 -7.26 7.15
C ASN A 31 0.37 -7.53 7.82
N THR A 32 1.25 -8.25 7.13
CA THR A 32 2.59 -8.61 7.62
C THR A 32 3.68 -7.64 7.19
N LEU A 33 3.39 -6.69 6.31
CA LEU A 33 4.38 -5.71 5.85
C LEU A 33 4.89 -4.85 7.02
N ARG A 34 6.21 -4.84 7.20
CA ARG A 34 6.92 -4.01 8.17
C ARG A 34 8.06 -3.27 7.51
N GLN A 35 8.30 -2.03 7.93
CA GLN A 35 9.44 -1.23 7.51
C GLN A 35 10.72 -1.79 8.12
N THR A 36 11.54 -2.46 7.32
CA THR A 36 12.89 -2.91 7.71
C THR A 36 13.97 -1.92 7.27
N GLY A 37 13.79 -1.32 6.10
CA GLY A 37 14.71 -0.36 5.48
C GLY A 37 14.23 1.09 5.54
N THR A 38 14.47 1.79 4.43
CA THR A 38 14.10 3.20 4.31
C THR A 38 12.60 3.39 4.17
N VAL A 39 12.07 4.55 4.57
CA VAL A 39 10.65 4.89 4.37
C VAL A 39 10.27 4.82 2.88
N GLN A 40 11.18 5.19 1.98
CA GLN A 40 10.94 5.10 0.54
C GLN A 40 10.74 3.65 0.07
N LYS A 41 11.60 2.72 0.53
CA LYS A 41 11.49 1.31 0.16
C LYS A 41 10.18 0.72 0.69
N TYR A 42 9.83 1.05 1.93
CA TYR A 42 8.56 0.64 2.54
C TYR A 42 7.36 1.17 1.75
N ASN A 43 7.33 2.46 1.42
CA ASN A 43 6.23 3.05 0.65
C ASN A 43 6.08 2.41 -0.73
N ASN A 44 7.18 2.17 -1.45
CA ASN A 44 7.11 1.51 -2.76
C ASN A 44 6.52 0.10 -2.68
N HIS A 45 6.86 -0.68 -1.64
CA HIS A 45 6.29 -2.01 -1.43
C HIS A 45 4.80 -1.92 -1.05
N PHE A 46 4.46 -1.00 -0.15
CA PHE A 46 3.08 -0.76 0.25
C PHE A 46 2.18 -0.39 -0.95
N ASP A 47 2.63 0.53 -1.81
CA ASP A 47 1.91 0.94 -3.02
C ASP A 47 1.74 -0.23 -4.01
N ALA A 48 2.80 -1.03 -4.20
CA ALA A 48 2.73 -2.22 -5.07
C ALA A 48 1.66 -3.22 -4.60
N ILE A 49 1.55 -3.45 -3.29
CA ILE A 49 0.49 -4.30 -2.71
C ILE A 49 -0.89 -3.69 -2.95
N LEU A 50 -1.06 -2.39 -2.73
CA LEU A 50 -2.35 -1.73 -2.94
C LEU A 50 -2.83 -1.75 -4.40
N THR A 51 -1.93 -1.88 -5.39
CA THR A 51 -2.37 -2.04 -6.79
C THR A 51 -3.21 -3.30 -7.03
N ARG A 52 -3.08 -4.30 -6.14
CA ARG A 52 -3.76 -5.59 -6.20
C ARG A 52 -4.96 -5.68 -5.25
N LEU A 53 -5.18 -4.66 -4.41
CA LEU A 53 -6.25 -4.64 -3.41
C LEU A 53 -7.24 -3.51 -3.65
N ASN A 54 -8.52 -3.77 -3.41
CA ASN A 54 -9.54 -2.72 -3.34
C ASN A 54 -9.84 -2.34 -1.89
N LEU A 55 -8.91 -1.59 -1.27
CA LEU A 55 -8.98 -1.24 0.15
C LEU A 55 -9.53 0.18 0.37
N LEU A 56 -10.42 0.36 1.35
CA LEU A 56 -10.89 1.71 1.71
C LEU A 56 -9.74 2.55 2.28
N LYS A 57 -9.73 3.84 1.92
CA LYS A 57 -8.69 4.80 2.33
C LYS A 57 -8.36 4.78 3.84
N PRO A 58 -9.34 4.77 4.77
CA PRO A 58 -9.04 4.76 6.20
C PRO A 58 -8.27 3.51 6.66
N TYR A 59 -8.58 2.34 6.07
CA TYR A 59 -7.88 1.11 6.36
C TYR A 59 -6.46 1.14 5.78
N ALA A 60 -6.28 1.65 4.56
CA ALA A 60 -4.96 1.81 3.97
C ALA A 60 -4.04 2.68 4.84
N ILE A 61 -4.53 3.81 5.37
CA ILE A 61 -3.76 4.64 6.31
C ILE A 61 -3.42 3.84 7.58
N SER A 62 -4.38 3.10 8.13
CA SER A 62 -4.17 2.31 9.36
C SER A 62 -3.08 1.23 9.17
N TYR A 63 -3.12 0.49 8.07
CA TYR A 63 -2.08 -0.49 7.72
C TYR A 63 -0.74 0.18 7.48
N TYR A 64 -0.71 1.30 6.75
CA TYR A 64 0.52 2.02 6.48
C TYR A 64 1.21 2.45 7.77
N LEU A 65 0.46 3.02 8.72
CA LEU A 65 0.99 3.40 10.03
C LEU A 65 1.40 2.17 10.84
N GLY A 66 0.63 1.08 10.82
CA GLY A 66 0.95 -0.15 11.55
C GLY A 66 2.24 -0.84 11.11
N GLY A 67 2.70 -0.57 9.88
CA GLY A 67 3.95 -1.13 9.37
C GLY A 67 5.19 -0.24 9.53
N LEU A 68 5.06 1.01 9.97
CA LEU A 68 6.22 1.90 10.20
C LEU A 68 7.04 1.44 11.41
N LYS A 69 8.34 1.78 11.42
CA LYS A 69 9.18 1.61 12.62
C LYS A 69 8.64 2.45 13.77
N GLU A 70 8.70 1.92 14.99
CA GLU A 70 8.22 2.57 16.22
C GLU A 70 8.83 3.97 16.42
N GLU A 71 10.12 4.14 16.11
CA GLU A 71 10.84 5.41 16.20
C GLU A 71 10.24 6.52 15.30
N LEU A 72 9.61 6.15 14.19
CA LEU A 72 8.91 7.08 13.29
C LEU A 72 7.42 7.18 13.64
N LEU A 73 6.82 6.06 14.06
CA LEU A 73 5.37 5.90 14.21
C LEU A 73 4.74 6.90 15.17
N GLY A 74 5.39 7.17 16.31
CA GLY A 74 4.85 8.02 17.37
C GLY A 74 4.46 9.42 16.87
N LEU A 75 5.39 10.12 16.23
CA LEU A 75 5.15 11.47 15.72
C LEU A 75 4.15 11.49 14.56
N VAL A 76 4.27 10.53 13.63
CA VAL A 76 3.33 10.44 12.50
C VAL A 76 1.90 10.22 13.00
N ARG A 77 1.68 9.40 14.04
CA ARG A 77 0.35 9.19 14.64
C ARG A 77 -0.22 10.45 15.31
N ILE A 78 0.61 11.20 16.04
CA ILE A 78 0.17 12.43 16.73
C ILE A 78 -0.36 13.45 15.73
N MET A 79 0.27 13.54 14.55
CA MET A 79 -0.13 14.47 13.49
C MET A 79 -1.40 14.05 12.75
N LYS A 80 -1.91 12.82 12.95
CA LYS A 80 -3.19 12.32 12.42
C LYS A 80 -3.35 12.53 10.90
N PRO A 81 -2.46 11.95 10.06
CA PRO A 81 -2.52 12.11 8.62
C PRO A 81 -3.87 11.70 8.05
N LYS A 82 -4.35 12.44 7.05
CA LYS A 82 -5.63 12.26 6.37
C LYS A 82 -5.50 11.55 5.02
N SER A 83 -4.27 11.25 4.61
CA SER A 83 -3.99 10.53 3.37
C SER A 83 -2.69 9.71 3.50
N LEU A 84 -2.53 8.71 2.63
CA LEU A 84 -1.27 7.96 2.50
C LEU A 84 -0.11 8.88 2.14
N ARG A 85 -0.34 9.84 1.24
CA ARG A 85 0.66 10.84 0.86
C ARG A 85 1.16 11.64 2.06
N GLU A 86 0.25 12.07 2.92
CA GLU A 86 0.60 12.81 4.13
C GLU A 86 1.35 11.91 5.12
N ALA A 87 0.87 10.69 5.36
CA ALA A 87 1.55 9.71 6.21
C ALA A 87 2.98 9.42 5.73
N PHE A 88 3.17 9.26 4.41
CA PHE A 88 4.47 9.09 3.78
C PHE A 88 5.37 10.31 3.98
N SER A 89 4.90 11.52 3.66
CA SER A 89 5.67 12.76 3.81
C SER A 89 6.12 12.96 5.27
N LEU A 90 5.24 12.72 6.23
CA LEU A 90 5.56 12.83 7.66
C LEU A 90 6.58 11.79 8.11
N ALA A 91 6.39 10.52 7.71
CA ALA A 91 7.35 9.46 8.01
C ALA A 91 8.72 9.76 7.40
N LYS A 92 8.75 10.32 6.18
CA LYS A 92 9.97 10.66 5.47
C LYS A 92 10.71 11.82 6.13
N MET A 93 9.98 12.85 6.57
CA MET A 93 10.54 13.96 7.35
C MET A 93 11.16 13.44 8.65
N GLN A 94 10.44 12.57 9.37
CA GLN A 94 10.94 11.99 10.61
C GLN A 94 12.17 11.11 10.40
N GLU A 95 12.21 10.32 9.32
CA GLU A 95 13.39 9.53 8.95
C GLU A 95 14.63 10.40 8.71
N LEU A 96 14.46 11.61 8.16
CA LEU A 96 15.58 12.53 7.95
C LEU A 96 16.06 13.19 9.25
N ILE A 97 15.16 13.38 10.22
CA ILE A 97 15.49 13.99 11.53
C ILE A 97 16.24 13.00 12.42
N LEU A 98 15.92 11.70 12.34
CA LEU A 98 16.53 10.65 13.17
C LEU A 98 17.81 10.02 12.58
N ARG A 99 18.22 10.43 11.39
CA ARG A 99 19.48 10.02 10.77
C ARG A 99 20.62 10.93 11.18
#